data_AF-A0A6M2C7S9-F1
#
_entry.id   AF-A0A6M2C7S9-F1
#
_cell.length_a   1.000
_cell.length_b   1.000
_cell.length_c   1.000
_cell.angle_alpha   90.00
_cell.angle_beta   90.00
_cell.angle_gamma   90.00
#
_symmetry.space_group_name_H-M   'P 1'
#
loop_
_entity.id
_entity.type
_entity.pdbx_description
1 polymer ?
#
loop_
_entity_poly.entity_id
_entity_poly.type
_entity_poly.pdbx_seq_one_letter_code
_entity_poly.pdbx_strand_id
1 'polypeptide(L)'
;MYKGLYGITHRLANVNIQDLTKVTYQQTGFKDRDILCADCDNAVIGTLERYACNHLYNSHDSIETEIMAGDAIHVSCLRYKNLDYTNLKLFFLSILWKSHLSKNPFFNEINLGTCYAERLRKMILNRDAGAEDEFEVILVKIENNGTKPTQSIVQPRRIKDNGNTSYGYHINEILYHFNVSNYNKMSMFNKGIIKKDGIIDIAIIGDDFGDGYFDSFVGQSLFLNSNNNRDK
;
A
#
# COMPACT_ATOMS: atom_id res chain seq x y z
N MET A 1 4.37 -14.28 0.04
CA MET A 1 4.09 -12.89 -0.34
C MET A 1 2.75 -12.49 0.25
N TYR A 2 2.84 -11.84 1.42
CA TYR A 2 1.80 -11.09 2.09
C TYR A 2 0.42 -11.76 2.28
N LYS A 3 0.38 -12.97 2.88
CA LYS A 3 -0.88 -13.68 3.12
C LYS A 3 -1.92 -12.84 3.90
N GLY A 4 -1.50 -11.96 4.80
CA GLY A 4 -2.39 -11.04 5.53
C GLY A 4 -2.90 -9.85 4.72
N LEU A 5 -2.21 -9.44 3.64
CA LEU A 5 -2.65 -8.33 2.78
C LEU A 5 -3.84 -8.70 1.88
N TYR A 6 -4.08 -9.99 1.62
CA TYR A 6 -5.01 -10.44 0.58
C TYR A 6 -6.33 -11.02 1.11
N GLY A 7 -6.59 -10.89 2.42
CA GLY A 7 -7.84 -11.33 3.05
C GLY A 7 -7.98 -12.85 3.21
N ILE A 8 -9.13 -13.27 3.75
CA ILE A 8 -9.46 -14.65 4.13
C ILE A 8 -9.84 -15.51 2.89
N THR A 9 -10.26 -14.86 1.79
CA THR A 9 -10.63 -15.55 0.55
C THR A 9 -9.39 -15.91 -0.27
N HIS A 10 -9.32 -17.14 -0.76
CA HIS A 10 -8.21 -17.66 -1.56
C HIS A 10 -8.18 -17.16 -3.02
N ARG A 11 -8.77 -15.99 -3.34
CA ARG A 11 -8.79 -15.44 -4.71
C ARG A 11 -8.74 -13.92 -4.69
N LEU A 12 -7.70 -13.36 -5.31
CA LEU A 12 -7.47 -11.94 -5.50
C LEU A 12 -7.73 -11.57 -6.97
N ALA A 13 -8.50 -10.51 -7.20
CA ALA A 13 -8.71 -9.95 -8.54
C ALA A 13 -7.54 -9.03 -8.92
N ASN A 14 -6.81 -9.37 -9.98
CA ASN A 14 -5.76 -8.54 -10.57
C ASN A 14 -6.36 -7.66 -11.65
N VAL A 15 -6.26 -6.35 -11.45
CA VAL A 15 -6.81 -5.35 -12.36
C VAL A 15 -5.66 -4.69 -13.13
N ASN A 16 -5.73 -4.74 -14.45
CA ASN A 16 -4.83 -4.02 -15.32
C ASN A 16 -5.27 -2.56 -15.44
N ILE A 17 -4.33 -1.62 -15.35
CA ILE A 17 -4.66 -0.19 -15.37
C ILE A 17 -4.92 0.35 -16.78
N GLN A 18 -4.38 -0.29 -17.81
CA GLN A 18 -4.61 0.10 -19.22
C GLN A 18 -5.95 -0.46 -19.73
N ASP A 19 -6.43 -1.54 -19.13
CA ASP A 19 -7.71 -2.15 -19.42
C ASP A 19 -8.34 -2.71 -18.14
N LEU A 20 -9.21 -1.89 -17.53
CA LEU A 20 -9.89 -2.20 -16.27
C LEU A 20 -10.92 -3.34 -16.41
N THR A 21 -11.31 -3.68 -17.65
CA THR A 21 -12.20 -4.82 -17.91
C THR A 21 -11.45 -6.14 -17.87
N LYS A 22 -10.12 -6.10 -18.04
CA LYS A 22 -9.25 -7.27 -18.02
C LYS A 22 -8.88 -7.64 -16.58
N VAL A 23 -9.81 -8.32 -15.91
CA VAL A 23 -9.62 -8.88 -14.57
C VAL A 23 -9.12 -10.31 -14.68
N THR A 24 -8.02 -10.62 -14.00
CA THR A 24 -7.55 -12.01 -13.83
C THR A 24 -7.57 -12.39 -12.36
N TYR A 25 -7.73 -13.68 -12.05
CA TYR A 25 -7.80 -14.14 -10.65
C TYR A 25 -6.56 -14.94 -10.29
N GLN A 26 -5.99 -14.68 -9.12
CA GLN A 26 -4.88 -15.47 -8.56
C GLN A 26 -5.14 -15.90 -7.13
N GLN A 27 -4.63 -17.06 -6.74
CA GLN A 27 -4.88 -17.62 -5.40
C GLN A 27 -4.08 -16.95 -4.28
N THR A 28 -2.92 -16.39 -4.63
CA THR A 28 -2.02 -15.68 -3.73
C THR A 28 -1.45 -14.49 -4.47
N GLY A 29 -0.80 -13.56 -3.76
CA GLY A 29 0.01 -12.52 -4.42
C GLY A 29 1.09 -13.11 -5.33
N PHE A 30 1.70 -12.23 -6.13
CA PHE A 30 2.75 -12.58 -7.08
C PHE A 30 3.92 -13.33 -6.42
N LYS A 31 4.51 -14.29 -7.14
CA LYS A 31 5.72 -15.00 -6.70
C LYS A 31 6.80 -14.78 -7.75
N ASP A 32 7.79 -13.96 -7.44
CA ASP A 32 9.02 -13.89 -8.22
C ASP A 32 10.03 -14.86 -7.62
N ARG A 33 10.25 -15.98 -8.31
CA ARG A 33 11.35 -16.88 -7.98
C ARG A 33 12.65 -16.17 -8.35
N ASP A 34 13.68 -16.37 -7.53
CA ASP A 34 15.06 -16.00 -7.83
C ASP A 34 15.46 -14.51 -7.73
N ILE A 35 14.60 -13.63 -7.17
CA ILE A 35 14.98 -12.22 -6.92
C ILE A 35 15.70 -11.98 -5.59
N LEU A 36 15.55 -12.90 -4.62
CA LEU A 36 16.14 -12.82 -3.28
C LEU A 36 16.62 -14.20 -2.81
N CYS A 37 17.68 -14.24 -2.01
CA CYS A 37 18.10 -15.48 -1.34
C CYS A 37 17.12 -15.86 -0.22
N ALA A 38 17.18 -17.12 0.23
CA ALA A 38 16.29 -17.64 1.27
C ALA A 38 16.37 -16.85 2.57
N ASP A 39 17.55 -16.36 2.96
CA ASP A 39 17.72 -15.57 4.18
C ASP A 39 17.06 -14.19 4.06
N CYS A 40 17.25 -13.50 2.92
CA CYS A 40 16.61 -12.22 2.67
C CYS A 40 15.07 -12.33 2.63
N ASP A 41 14.53 -13.32 1.90
CA ASP A 41 13.08 -13.45 1.74
C ASP A 41 12.40 -14.04 2.97
N ASN A 42 12.93 -15.12 3.56
CA ASN A 42 12.27 -15.80 4.67
C ASN A 42 12.68 -15.24 6.05
N ALA A 43 13.97 -15.05 6.32
CA ALA A 43 14.43 -14.66 7.65
C ALA A 43 14.24 -13.16 7.90
N VAL A 44 14.57 -12.32 6.92
CA VAL A 44 14.41 -10.86 7.05
C VAL A 44 12.96 -10.45 6.76
N ILE A 45 12.52 -10.60 5.50
CA ILE A 45 11.22 -10.09 5.05
C ILE A 45 10.07 -10.91 5.65
N GLY A 46 10.17 -12.23 5.73
CA GLY A 46 9.15 -13.08 6.33
C GLY A 46 8.84 -12.75 7.81
N THR A 47 9.82 -12.25 8.56
CA THR A 47 9.61 -11.78 9.94
C THR A 47 8.83 -10.46 9.96
N LEU A 48 9.12 -9.54 9.04
CA LEU A 48 8.36 -8.29 8.87
C LEU A 48 6.91 -8.56 8.44
N GLU A 49 6.72 -9.47 7.48
CA GLU A 49 5.39 -9.90 7.04
C GLU A 49 4.58 -10.46 8.20
N ARG A 50 5.19 -11.31 9.04
CA ARG A 50 4.52 -11.91 10.20
C ARG A 50 4.12 -10.86 11.23
N TYR A 51 4.99 -9.90 11.50
CA TYR A 51 4.69 -8.79 12.39
C TYR A 51 3.46 -8.01 11.89
N ALA A 52 3.49 -7.55 10.64
CA ALA A 52 2.38 -6.80 10.06
C ALA A 52 1.07 -7.61 10.02
N CYS A 53 1.13 -8.90 9.67
CA CYS A 53 -0.05 -9.78 9.69
C CYS A 53 -0.67 -9.84 11.09
N ASN A 54 0.14 -10.02 12.13
CA ASN A 54 -0.34 -10.18 13.50
C ASN A 54 -0.89 -8.89 14.09
N HIS A 55 -0.32 -7.74 13.75
CA HIS A 55 -0.62 -6.47 14.41
C HIS A 55 -1.53 -5.53 13.60
N LEU A 56 -1.55 -5.64 12.26
CA LEU A 56 -2.31 -4.74 11.40
C LEU A 56 -3.49 -5.42 10.71
N TYR A 57 -3.35 -6.69 10.31
CA TYR A 57 -4.37 -7.37 9.48
C TYR A 57 -5.24 -8.38 10.25
N ASN A 58 -4.69 -9.04 11.29
CA ASN A 58 -5.41 -10.02 12.11
C ASN A 58 -5.77 -9.51 13.51
N SER A 59 -5.30 -8.31 13.89
CA SER A 59 -5.60 -7.73 15.20
C SER A 59 -6.88 -6.90 15.13
N HIS A 60 -8.00 -7.50 15.53
CA HIS A 60 -9.28 -6.79 15.65
C HIS A 60 -9.39 -5.99 16.95
N ASP A 61 -8.57 -6.30 17.96
CA ASP A 61 -8.70 -5.76 19.31
C ASP A 61 -8.02 -4.40 19.51
N SER A 62 -7.24 -3.93 18.52
CA SER A 62 -6.42 -2.73 18.61
C SER A 62 -6.83 -1.61 17.64
N ILE A 63 -8.05 -1.68 17.10
CA ILE A 63 -8.59 -0.72 16.13
C ILE A 63 -9.54 0.23 16.86
N GLU A 64 -9.15 1.50 16.93
CA GLU A 64 -10.04 2.58 17.35
C GLU A 64 -10.44 3.41 16.13
N THR A 65 -11.71 3.78 16.03
CA THR A 65 -12.14 4.78 15.05
C THR A 65 -11.98 6.16 15.68
N GLU A 66 -11.14 7.00 15.10
CA GLU A 66 -10.95 8.38 15.53
C GLU A 66 -11.28 9.36 14.40
N ILE A 67 -11.58 10.61 14.75
CA ILE A 67 -11.75 11.70 13.78
C ILE A 67 -10.47 12.52 13.79
N MET A 68 -9.71 12.48 12.70
CA MET A 68 -8.58 13.39 12.52
C MET A 68 -9.12 14.78 12.19
N ALA A 69 -8.83 15.75 13.06
CA ALA A 69 -9.08 17.16 12.77
C ALA A 69 -8.02 17.67 11.78
N GLY A 70 -8.40 17.85 10.52
CA GLY A 70 -7.64 18.65 9.56
C GLY A 70 -8.00 20.14 9.69
N ASP A 71 -7.16 21.00 9.12
CA ASP A 71 -7.37 22.46 9.15
C ASP A 71 -8.62 22.88 8.32
N ALA A 72 -9.13 21.99 7.46
CA ALA A 72 -10.30 22.24 6.61
C ALA A 72 -11.25 21.03 6.42
N ILE A 73 -10.82 19.81 6.75
CA ILE A 73 -11.61 18.58 6.57
C ILE A 73 -11.41 17.67 7.78
N HIS A 74 -12.52 17.17 8.33
CA HIS A 74 -12.51 16.07 9.30
C HIS A 74 -12.52 14.75 8.54
N VAL A 75 -11.49 13.92 8.76
CA VAL A 75 -11.39 12.61 8.12
C VAL A 75 -11.40 11.55 9.21
N SER A 76 -12.34 10.63 9.16
CA SER A 76 -12.33 9.45 10.02
C SER A 76 -11.08 8.62 9.74
N CYS A 77 -10.44 8.06 10.76
CA CYS A 77 -9.32 7.15 10.59
C CYS A 77 -9.52 5.87 11.40
N LEU A 78 -8.92 4.79 10.91
CA LEU A 78 -8.64 3.61 11.73
C LEU A 78 -7.29 3.83 12.39
N ARG A 79 -7.27 3.97 13.71
CA ARG A 79 -6.05 4.10 14.48
C ARG A 79 -5.64 2.76 15.07
N TYR A 80 -4.38 2.42 14.85
CA TYR A 80 -3.71 1.30 15.51
C TYR A 80 -2.62 1.86 16.43
N LYS A 81 -2.51 1.28 17.63
CA LYS A 81 -1.58 1.72 18.70
C LYS A 81 -0.64 0.59 19.10
N ASN A 82 0.40 0.93 19.85
CA ASN A 82 1.38 -0.01 20.40
C ASN A 82 2.13 -0.81 19.33
N LEU A 83 2.39 -0.18 18.19
CA LEU A 83 3.13 -0.78 17.08
C LEU A 83 4.64 -0.53 17.21
N ASP A 84 5.42 -1.49 16.75
CA ASP A 84 6.85 -1.35 16.59
C ASP A 84 7.14 -0.64 15.27
N TYR A 85 7.60 0.61 15.40
CA TYR A 85 7.93 1.48 14.27
C TYR A 85 8.82 0.80 13.24
N THR A 86 9.90 0.16 13.71
CA THR A 86 10.92 -0.41 12.83
C THR A 86 10.35 -1.54 12.00
N ASN A 87 9.65 -2.49 12.62
CA ASN A 87 9.04 -3.61 11.92
C ASN A 87 7.94 -3.14 10.96
N LEU A 88 7.11 -2.19 11.38
CA LEU A 88 6.02 -1.69 10.54
C LEU A 88 6.55 -0.94 9.31
N LYS A 89 7.46 0.01 9.51
CA LYS A 89 8.03 0.78 8.42
C LYS A 89 8.80 -0.11 7.45
N LEU A 90 9.68 -0.97 7.96
CA LEU A 90 10.46 -1.87 7.10
C LEU A 90 9.57 -2.90 6.37
N PHE A 91 8.46 -3.33 6.96
CA PHE A 91 7.48 -4.15 6.27
C PHE A 91 6.97 -3.46 4.99
N PHE A 92 6.47 -2.23 5.10
CA PHE A 92 5.99 -1.51 3.92
C PHE A 92 7.10 -1.26 2.91
N LEU A 93 8.29 -0.86 3.37
CA LEU A 93 9.44 -0.64 2.50
C LEU A 93 9.89 -1.92 1.78
N SER A 94 9.71 -3.09 2.39
CA SER A 94 9.98 -4.37 1.75
C SER A 94 9.05 -4.65 0.56
N ILE A 95 7.81 -4.15 0.58
CA ILE A 95 6.87 -4.23 -0.54
C ILE A 95 7.44 -3.46 -1.73
N LEU A 96 7.80 -2.20 -1.52
CA LEU A 96 8.36 -1.33 -2.55
C LEU A 96 9.66 -1.88 -3.13
N TRP A 97 10.57 -2.34 -2.26
CA TRP A 97 11.85 -2.89 -2.69
C TRP A 97 11.69 -4.17 -3.52
N LYS A 98 10.83 -5.10 -3.08
CA LYS A 98 10.56 -6.34 -3.85
C LYS A 98 9.91 -6.05 -5.19
N SER A 99 8.98 -5.10 -5.26
CA SER A 99 8.40 -4.66 -6.53
C SER A 99 9.45 -4.10 -7.49
N HIS A 100 10.42 -3.33 -6.98
CA HIS A 100 11.52 -2.81 -7.80
C HIS A 100 12.41 -3.91 -8.40
N LEU A 101 12.65 -5.00 -7.66
CA LEU A 101 13.45 -6.15 -8.12
C LEU A 101 12.67 -7.09 -9.05
N SER A 102 11.35 -7.02 -9.04
CA SER A 102 10.49 -7.92 -9.80
C SER A 102 10.68 -7.76 -11.31
N LYS A 103 10.70 -8.89 -12.02
CA LYS A 103 10.65 -8.92 -13.50
C LYS A 103 9.22 -9.10 -14.00
N ASN A 104 8.25 -9.23 -13.11
CA ASN A 104 6.86 -9.41 -13.49
C ASN A 104 6.33 -8.11 -14.13
N PRO A 105 5.68 -8.18 -15.32
CA PRO A 105 5.12 -7.01 -15.97
C PRO A 105 4.14 -6.21 -15.11
N PHE A 106 3.53 -6.85 -14.11
CA PHE A 106 2.68 -6.17 -13.13
C PHE A 106 3.42 -5.07 -12.35
N PHE A 107 4.71 -5.19 -12.09
CA PHE A 107 5.49 -4.20 -11.33
C PHE A 107 6.36 -3.30 -12.22
N ASN A 108 6.14 -3.26 -13.54
CA ASN A 108 7.00 -2.56 -14.50
C ASN A 108 7.15 -1.04 -14.27
N GLU A 109 6.18 -0.39 -13.63
CA GLU A 109 6.24 1.03 -13.25
C GLU A 109 7.13 1.28 -12.03
N ILE A 110 7.46 0.26 -11.24
CA ILE A 110 8.21 0.39 -9.99
C ILE A 110 9.71 0.38 -10.28
N ASN A 111 10.28 1.57 -10.38
CA ASN A 111 11.71 1.75 -10.60
C ASN A 111 12.29 2.83 -9.68
N LEU A 112 13.00 2.41 -8.63
CA LEU A 112 13.66 3.28 -7.65
C LEU A 112 14.98 3.90 -8.17
N GLY A 113 15.56 3.35 -9.24
CA GLY A 113 16.95 3.61 -9.59
C GLY A 113 17.94 3.05 -8.57
N THR A 114 19.22 3.06 -8.93
CA THR A 114 20.27 2.36 -8.17
C THR A 114 20.50 2.93 -6.78
N CYS A 115 20.52 4.25 -6.63
CA CYS A 115 20.82 4.91 -5.35
C CYS A 115 19.75 4.64 -4.28
N TYR A 116 18.47 4.88 -4.61
CA TYR A 116 17.37 4.64 -3.67
C TYR A 116 17.15 3.15 -3.41
N ALA A 117 17.30 2.29 -4.42
CA ALA A 117 17.19 0.84 -4.24
C ALA A 117 18.26 0.29 -3.28
N GLU A 118 19.52 0.72 -3.41
CA GLU A 118 20.59 0.29 -2.51
C GLU A 118 20.41 0.82 -1.09
N ARG A 119 19.94 2.06 -0.94
CA ARG A 119 19.61 2.62 0.38
C ARG A 119 18.50 1.81 1.05
N LEU A 120 17.42 1.55 0.33
CA LEU A 120 16.28 0.78 0.82
C LEU A 120 16.68 -0.67 1.18
N ARG A 121 17.52 -1.29 0.36
CA ARG A 121 18.09 -2.62 0.65
C ARG A 121 18.85 -2.62 1.98
N LYS A 122 19.73 -1.63 2.20
CA LYS A 122 20.51 -1.55 3.44
C LYS A 122 19.62 -1.35 4.67
N MET A 123 18.62 -0.47 4.57
CA MET A 123 17.64 -0.26 5.65
C MET A 123 16.95 -1.58 6.05
N ILE A 124 16.44 -2.32 5.07
CA ILE A 124 15.73 -3.58 5.29
C ILE A 124 16.66 -4.65 5.89
N LEU A 125 17.84 -4.86 5.30
CA LEU A 125 18.75 -5.92 5.72
C LEU A 125 19.42 -5.63 7.06
N ASN A 126 19.67 -4.36 7.38
CA ASN A 126 20.29 -3.95 8.64
C ASN A 126 19.27 -3.72 9.76
N ARG A 127 17.97 -3.91 9.51
CA ARG A 127 16.88 -3.59 10.46
C ARG A 127 16.90 -2.14 10.93
N ASP A 128 17.29 -1.23 10.04
CA ASP A 128 17.35 0.20 10.33
C ASP A 128 16.23 0.93 9.55
N ALA A 129 15.20 1.35 10.27
CA ALA A 129 14.06 2.05 9.70
C ALA A 129 14.33 3.53 9.37
N GLY A 130 15.49 4.08 9.74
CA GLY A 130 15.87 5.46 9.48
C GLY A 130 14.98 6.48 10.20
N ALA A 131 14.94 7.70 9.65
CA ALA A 131 14.15 8.82 10.17
C ALA A 131 12.70 8.78 9.64
N GLU A 132 11.74 9.39 10.33
CA GLU A 132 10.31 9.37 9.96
C GLU A 132 10.06 9.97 8.57
N ASP A 133 10.79 11.02 8.23
CA ASP A 133 10.74 11.76 6.96
C ASP A 133 11.59 11.11 5.85
N GLU A 134 12.04 9.87 6.03
CA GLU A 134 12.80 9.12 5.04
C GLU A 134 11.99 7.93 4.54
N PHE A 135 11.79 7.79 3.22
CA PHE A 135 10.94 6.73 2.65
C PHE A 135 9.56 6.68 3.33
N GLU A 136 8.85 7.80 3.28
CA GLU A 136 7.59 7.96 4.00
C GLU A 136 6.51 7.05 3.41
N VAL A 137 5.66 6.51 4.28
CA VAL A 137 4.54 5.66 3.89
C VAL A 137 3.29 6.17 4.56
N ILE A 138 2.21 6.27 3.79
CA ILE A 138 0.87 6.60 4.28
C ILE A 138 -0.14 5.61 3.70
N LEU A 139 -1.17 5.31 4.50
CA LEU A 139 -2.23 4.38 4.13
C LEU A 139 -3.56 5.13 4.09
N VAL A 140 -4.34 4.88 3.04
CA VAL A 140 -5.65 5.47 2.86
C VAL A 140 -6.63 4.34 2.54
N LYS A 141 -7.63 4.14 3.38
CA LYS A 141 -8.74 3.22 3.11
C LYS A 141 -9.79 3.95 2.28
N ILE A 142 -10.15 3.36 1.14
CA ILE A 142 -11.28 3.81 0.33
C ILE A 142 -12.51 3.04 0.79
N GLU A 143 -13.50 3.76 1.31
CA GLU A 143 -14.85 3.23 1.45
C GLU A 143 -15.45 3.08 0.07
N ASN A 144 -15.88 1.86 -0.18
CA ASN A 144 -16.42 1.46 -1.44
C ASN A 144 -17.87 1.05 -1.20
N ASN A 145 -18.80 1.86 -1.68
CA ASN A 145 -20.25 1.63 -1.59
C ASN A 145 -20.71 0.49 -2.53
N GLY A 146 -19.88 -0.55 -2.73
CA GLY A 146 -20.12 -1.65 -3.65
C GLY A 146 -19.85 -1.34 -5.13
N THR A 147 -19.29 -0.17 -5.44
CA THR A 147 -19.00 0.27 -6.81
C THR A 147 -17.69 -0.30 -7.34
N LYS A 148 -16.72 -0.65 -6.48
CA LYS A 148 -15.39 -1.17 -6.86
C LYS A 148 -15.19 -2.64 -6.46
N PRO A 149 -14.24 -3.38 -7.07
CA PRO A 149 -13.99 -4.76 -6.68
C PRO A 149 -13.30 -4.78 -5.30
N THR A 150 -14.04 -5.18 -4.28
CA THR A 150 -13.48 -5.59 -2.99
C THR A 150 -12.58 -6.81 -3.23
N GLN A 151 -11.40 -6.87 -2.59
CA GLN A 151 -10.41 -7.96 -2.78
C GLN A 151 -9.69 -7.94 -4.14
N SER A 152 -9.21 -6.76 -4.53
CA SER A 152 -8.43 -6.57 -5.75
C SER A 152 -7.02 -6.03 -5.50
N ILE A 153 -6.11 -6.29 -6.42
CA ILE A 153 -4.86 -5.56 -6.55
C ILE A 153 -4.83 -4.88 -7.92
N VAL A 154 -4.58 -3.58 -7.91
CA VAL A 154 -4.38 -2.81 -9.15
C VAL A 154 -2.89 -2.71 -9.39
N GLN A 155 -2.51 -2.72 -10.68
CA GLN A 155 -1.13 -2.50 -11.09
C GLN A 155 -0.56 -1.25 -10.36
N PRO A 156 0.53 -1.39 -9.58
CA PRO A 156 1.07 -0.28 -8.84
C PRO A 156 1.74 0.70 -9.79
N ARG A 157 1.78 1.97 -9.38
CA ARG A 157 2.17 3.07 -10.24
C ARG A 157 3.32 3.87 -9.68
N ARG A 158 4.08 4.46 -10.58
CA ARG A 158 4.91 5.63 -10.31
C ARG A 158 4.10 6.89 -10.56
N ILE A 159 4.09 7.78 -9.58
CA ILE A 159 3.42 9.08 -9.61
C ILE A 159 4.52 10.13 -9.62
N LYS A 160 4.47 11.05 -10.60
CA LYS A 160 5.38 12.19 -10.68
C LYS A 160 4.58 13.47 -10.52
N ASP A 161 4.92 14.26 -9.51
CA ASP A 161 4.27 15.54 -9.24
C ASP A 161 5.33 16.57 -8.82
N ASN A 162 5.32 17.75 -9.43
CA ASN A 162 6.23 18.85 -9.11
C ASN A 162 7.72 18.48 -8.98
N GLY A 163 8.18 17.51 -9.79
CA GLY A 163 9.56 17.01 -9.76
C GLY A 163 9.85 15.98 -8.65
N ASN A 164 8.88 15.68 -7.79
CA ASN A 164 8.93 14.54 -6.88
C ASN A 164 8.51 13.24 -7.58
N THR A 165 8.96 12.11 -7.04
CA THR A 165 8.49 10.77 -7.44
C THR A 165 7.96 10.04 -6.21
N SER A 166 6.74 9.55 -6.30
CA SER A 166 6.12 8.66 -5.32
C SER A 166 5.60 7.39 -6.01
N TYR A 167 5.26 6.37 -5.22
CA TYR A 167 4.68 5.13 -5.72
C TYR A 167 3.38 4.84 -5.00
N GLY A 168 2.36 4.42 -5.75
CA GLY A 168 1.05 4.08 -5.21
C GLY A 168 0.72 2.61 -5.48
N TYR A 169 0.15 1.95 -4.48
CA TYR A 169 -0.33 0.58 -4.57
C TYR A 169 -1.78 0.55 -4.10
N HIS A 170 -2.63 -0.17 -4.82
CA HIS A 170 -3.98 -0.50 -4.34
C HIS A 170 -4.05 -1.98 -4.03
N ILE A 171 -4.30 -2.33 -2.77
CA ILE A 171 -4.51 -3.71 -2.34
C ILE A 171 -5.76 -3.76 -1.46
N ASN A 172 -6.75 -4.52 -1.91
CA ASN A 172 -8.11 -4.61 -1.39
C ASN A 172 -8.84 -3.26 -1.38
N GLU A 173 -8.90 -2.60 -0.24
CA GLU A 173 -9.56 -1.31 -0.03
C GLU A 173 -8.55 -0.24 0.41
N ILE A 174 -7.26 -0.59 0.48
CA ILE A 174 -6.23 0.29 1.01
C ILE A 174 -5.30 0.71 -0.13
N LEU A 175 -5.13 2.02 -0.27
CA LEU A 175 -4.06 2.64 -1.01
C LEU A 175 -2.85 2.86 -0.11
N TYR A 176 -1.70 2.42 -0.59
CA TYR A 176 -0.39 2.61 0.05
C TYR A 176 0.39 3.58 -0.80
N HIS A 177 0.73 4.75 -0.26
CA HIS A 177 1.55 5.74 -0.94
C HIS A 177 2.93 5.78 -0.30
N PHE A 178 3.95 5.65 -1.14
CA PHE A 178 5.36 5.68 -0.79
C PHE A 178 5.99 6.96 -1.36
N ASN A 179 6.61 7.77 -0.51
CA ASN A 179 7.42 8.90 -0.95
C ASN A 179 8.90 8.57 -0.78
N VAL A 180 9.70 8.67 -1.84
CA VAL A 180 11.14 8.31 -1.78
C VAL A 180 12.08 9.49 -1.61
N SER A 181 11.57 10.72 -1.74
CA SER A 181 12.36 11.95 -1.66
C SER A 181 11.62 13.05 -0.90
N ASN A 182 12.36 13.84 -0.12
CA ASN A 182 11.80 15.02 0.56
C ASN A 182 11.62 16.24 -0.35
N TYR A 183 12.07 16.15 -1.60
CA TYR A 183 11.91 17.22 -2.57
C TYR A 183 10.46 17.32 -3.06
N ASN A 184 9.81 18.47 -2.87
CA ASN A 184 8.46 18.77 -3.37
C ASN A 184 7.42 17.67 -3.11
N LYS A 185 7.46 17.04 -1.93
CA LYS A 185 6.52 15.97 -1.58
C LYS A 185 5.09 16.49 -1.46
N MET A 186 4.13 15.61 -1.74
CA MET A 186 2.70 15.90 -1.63
C MET A 186 2.32 16.20 -0.18
N SER A 187 1.39 17.13 0.04
CA SER A 187 0.97 17.59 1.37
C SER A 187 0.47 16.47 2.29
N MET A 188 -0.07 15.38 1.72
CA MET A 188 -0.51 14.22 2.48
C MET A 188 0.60 13.53 3.29
N PHE A 189 1.86 13.65 2.88
CA PHE A 189 3.02 13.15 3.63
C PHE A 189 3.41 14.04 4.83
N ASN A 190 2.75 15.16 5.07
CA ASN A 190 3.09 16.03 6.20
C ASN A 190 2.46 15.58 7.52
N LYS A 191 1.37 14.79 7.47
CA LYS A 191 0.59 14.44 8.67
C LYS A 191 0.33 12.93 8.82
N GLY A 192 0.18 12.19 7.71
CA GLY A 192 -0.25 10.78 7.71
C GLY A 192 0.87 9.75 7.79
N ILE A 193 2.13 10.16 7.96
CA ILE A 193 3.28 9.25 7.94
C ILE A 193 3.35 8.36 9.18
N ILE A 194 3.97 7.20 9.02
CA ILE A 194 4.30 6.32 10.14
C ILE A 194 5.32 7.03 11.05
N LYS A 195 4.99 7.14 12.34
CA LYS A 195 5.81 7.79 13.36
C LYS A 195 6.38 6.79 14.36
N LYS A 196 7.44 7.19 15.06
CA LYS A 196 8.13 6.42 16.10
C LYS A 196 7.31 6.26 17.39
N ASP A 197 6.18 6.95 17.50
CA ASP A 197 5.24 6.84 18.60
C ASP A 197 4.47 5.51 18.63
N GLY A 198 4.64 4.67 17.60
CA GLY A 198 3.97 3.37 17.50
C GLY A 198 2.48 3.49 17.15
N ILE A 199 2.09 4.61 16.56
CA ILE A 199 0.75 4.87 16.05
C ILE A 199 0.79 4.86 14.52
N ILE A 200 -0.21 4.24 13.90
CA ILE A 200 -0.53 4.43 12.49
C ILE A 200 -2.01 4.77 12.35
N ASP A 201 -2.26 5.86 11.63
CA ASP A 201 -3.61 6.29 11.26
C ASP A 201 -3.84 5.94 9.78
N ILE A 202 -4.86 5.13 9.52
CA ILE A 202 -5.33 4.86 8.16
C ILE A 202 -6.53 5.76 7.91
N ALA A 203 -6.34 6.82 7.14
CA ALA A 203 -7.41 7.74 6.78
C ALA A 203 -8.48 7.02 5.96
N ILE A 204 -9.75 7.23 6.29
CA ILE A 204 -10.90 6.64 5.60
C ILE A 204 -11.52 7.73 4.73
N ILE A 205 -11.59 7.46 3.43
CA ILE A 205 -12.18 8.37 2.45
C ILE A 205 -13.31 7.65 1.71
N GLY A 206 -14.47 8.29 1.61
CA GLY A 206 -15.65 7.73 0.97
C GLY A 206 -16.28 8.72 -0.01
N ASP A 207 -17.45 8.34 -0.52
CA ASP A 207 -18.27 9.12 -1.44
C ASP A 207 -17.50 9.62 -2.68
N ASP A 208 -17.96 10.73 -3.28
CA ASP A 208 -17.36 11.34 -4.47
C ASP A 208 -15.87 11.66 -4.27
N PHE A 209 -15.44 11.94 -3.04
CA PHE A 209 -14.03 12.21 -2.74
C PHE A 209 -13.18 10.92 -2.83
N GLY A 210 -13.66 9.82 -2.27
CA GLY A 210 -13.01 8.51 -2.37
C GLY A 210 -12.95 8.01 -3.81
N ASP A 211 -14.03 8.22 -4.58
CA ASP A 211 -14.09 7.91 -6.00
C ASP A 211 -13.09 8.75 -6.80
N GLY A 212 -13.11 10.07 -6.65
CA GLY A 212 -12.16 10.97 -7.33
C GLY A 212 -10.71 10.71 -6.94
N TYR A 213 -10.45 10.35 -5.69
CA TYR A 213 -9.11 9.98 -5.23
C TYR A 213 -8.61 8.70 -5.89
N PHE A 214 -9.47 7.67 -5.98
CA PHE A 214 -9.13 6.44 -6.65
C PHE A 214 -8.93 6.64 -8.17
N ASP A 215 -9.80 7.41 -8.80
CA ASP A 215 -9.71 7.77 -10.22
C ASP A 215 -8.40 8.51 -10.53
N SER A 216 -8.01 9.44 -9.65
CA SER A 216 -6.72 10.12 -9.73
C SER A 216 -5.56 9.13 -9.64
N PHE A 217 -5.65 8.16 -8.72
CA PHE A 217 -4.66 7.09 -8.59
C PHE A 217 -4.59 6.21 -9.86
N VAL A 218 -5.71 5.75 -10.39
CA VAL A 218 -5.72 4.90 -11.61
C VAL A 218 -5.48 5.71 -12.90
N GLY A 219 -5.56 7.04 -12.84
CA GLY A 219 -5.33 7.94 -13.99
C GLY A 219 -6.45 7.93 -15.03
N GLN A 220 -7.65 7.47 -14.67
CA GLN A 220 -8.84 7.45 -15.51
C GLN A 220 -10.09 7.32 -14.63
N SER A 221 -11.23 7.82 -15.09
CA SER A 221 -12.47 7.68 -14.33
C SER A 221 -13.04 6.26 -14.40
N LEU A 222 -13.34 5.68 -13.24
CA LEU A 222 -13.94 4.36 -13.12
C LEU A 222 -15.45 4.44 -12.92
N PHE A 223 -16.21 4.32 -14.00
CA PHE A 223 -17.62 3.96 -13.92
C PHE A 223 -17.74 2.44 -14.00
N LEU A 224 -17.68 1.77 -12.85
CA LEU A 224 -18.05 0.37 -12.80
C LEU A 224 -19.58 0.30 -12.89
N ASN A 225 -20.09 -0.16 -14.04
CA ASN A 225 -21.50 -0.46 -14.19
C ASN A 225 -21.90 -1.47 -13.11
N SER A 226 -22.71 -1.03 -12.15
CA SER A 226 -23.35 -1.86 -11.13
C SER A 226 -24.45 -2.76 -11.71
N ASN A 227 -24.19 -3.38 -12.86
CA ASN A 227 -25.09 -4.32 -13.52
C ASN A 227 -24.39 -5.66 -13.66
N ASN A 228 -24.33 -6.41 -12.56
CA ASN A 228 -24.23 -7.87 -12.58
C ASN A 228 -24.96 -8.54 -11.40
N ASN A 229 -25.99 -7.87 -10.87
CA ASN A 229 -27.05 -8.52 -10.10
C ASN A 229 -28.34 -8.50 -10.92
N ARG A 230 -28.40 -9.39 -11.91
CA ARG A 230 -29.61 -9.99 -12.51
C ARG A 230 -29.12 -11.13 -13.38
N ASP A 231 -29.07 -12.32 -12.79
CA ASP A 231 -29.41 -13.62 -13.42
C ASP A 231 -28.76 -14.78 -12.63
N LYS A 232 -29.40 -15.16 -11.52
CA LYS A 232 -29.95 -16.50 -11.25
C LYS A 232 -30.47 -16.61 -9.82
#